data_AF-A0A349W747-F1
#
_entry.id   AF-A0A349W747-F1
#
_cell.length_a   1.000
_cell.length_b   1.000
_cell.length_c   1.000
_cell.angle_alpha   90.00
_cell.angle_beta   90.00
_cell.angle_gamma   90.00
#
_symmetry.space_group_name_H-M   'P 1'
#
loop_
_entity.id
_entity.type
_entity.pdbx_description
1 polymer ?
#
loop_
_entity_poly.entity_id
_entity_poly.type
_entity_poly.pdbx_seq_one_letter_code
_entity_poly.pdbx_strand_id
1 'polypeptide(L)' 'PGAECLVGDGLVPLHSALGVHEDPARCLDFPRAHRHVVYRLGHLALLSDAGVARQLVKWLGQPLADRAA' A
#
# COMPACT_ATOMS: atom_id res chain seq x y z
N PRO A 1 -9.71 9.64 19.73
CA PRO A 1 -8.40 9.51 19.07
C PRO A 1 -7.55 8.40 19.71
N GLY A 2 -7.55 7.18 19.15
CA GLY A 2 -6.75 6.10 19.76
C GLY A 2 -6.90 4.72 19.13
N ALA A 3 -8.04 4.43 18.48
CA ALA A 3 -8.23 3.16 17.78
C ALA A 3 -7.70 3.17 16.34
N GLU A 4 -7.77 4.31 15.66
CA GLU A 4 -7.29 4.47 14.28
C GLU A 4 -5.75 4.42 14.18
N CYS A 5 -5.03 4.91 15.18
CA CYS A 5 -3.57 4.79 15.26
C CYS A 5 -3.10 3.34 15.52
N LEU A 6 -3.97 2.47 16.06
CA LEU A 6 -3.66 1.05 16.26
C LEU A 6 -3.77 0.23 14.96
N VAL A 7 -4.47 0.77 13.95
CA VAL A 7 -4.66 0.12 12.65
C VAL A 7 -3.94 0.93 11.58
N GLY A 8 -2.65 0.66 11.42
CA GLY A 8 -1.75 1.34 10.50
C GLY A 8 -0.33 0.80 10.64
N ASP A 9 0.63 1.51 10.09
CA ASP A 9 2.05 1.11 10.11
C ASP A 9 2.87 1.87 11.17
N GLY A 10 2.20 2.60 12.07
CA GLY A 10 2.82 3.42 13.11
C GLY A 10 3.08 4.87 12.70
N LEU A 11 3.01 5.22 11.42
CA LEU A 11 3.06 6.62 10.95
C LEU A 11 1.80 7.02 10.18
N VAL A 12 1.25 6.10 9.39
CA VAL A 12 0.10 6.34 8.52
C VAL A 12 -1.06 5.43 8.94
N PRO A 13 -2.25 6.00 9.25
CA PRO A 13 -3.45 5.21 9.49
C PRO A 13 -3.87 4.42 8.24
N LEU A 14 -4.41 3.21 8.43
CA LEU A 14 -4.76 2.31 7.32
C LEU A 14 -5.74 2.94 6.32
N HIS A 15 -6.75 3.69 6.78
CA HIS A 15 -7.71 4.34 5.89
C HIS A 15 -7.01 5.36 4.97
N SER A 16 -6.09 6.16 5.51
CA SER A 16 -5.30 7.10 4.72
C SER A 16 -4.44 6.38 3.68
N ALA A 17 -3.75 5.31 4.06
CA ALA A 17 -2.96 4.48 3.15
C ALA A 17 -3.81 3.82 2.03
N LEU A 18 -5.08 3.52 2.31
CA LEU A 18 -6.02 2.94 1.35
C LEU A 18 -6.79 3.98 0.51
N GLY A 19 -6.49 5.27 0.66
CA GLY A 19 -7.17 6.34 -0.06
C GLY A 19 -8.60 6.63 0.43
N VAL A 20 -8.95 6.18 1.64
CA VAL A 20 -10.28 6.40 2.23
C VAL A 20 -10.25 7.65 3.08
N HIS A 21 -11.20 8.56 2.82
CA HIS A 21 -11.37 9.80 3.54
C HIS A 21 -12.87 10.05 3.82
N GLU A 22 -13.19 10.82 4.85
CA GLU A 22 -14.59 11.13 5.20
C GLU A 22 -15.25 12.07 4.18
N ASP A 23 -14.49 13.09 3.73
CA ASP A 23 -14.84 13.92 2.57
C ASP A 23 -14.69 13.12 1.26
N PRO A 24 -15.79 12.83 0.53
CA PRO A 24 -15.75 12.05 -0.71
C PRO A 24 -14.90 12.69 -1.81
N ALA A 25 -14.74 14.02 -1.81
CA ALA A 25 -13.94 14.71 -2.82
C ALA A 25 -12.43 14.45 -2.66
N ARG A 26 -12.01 13.87 -1.51
CA ARG A 26 -10.61 13.54 -1.20
C ARG A 26 -10.33 12.04 -1.23
N CYS A 27 -11.34 11.22 -1.50
CA CYS A 27 -11.15 9.78 -1.67
C CYS A 27 -10.36 9.49 -2.95
N LEU A 28 -9.42 8.55 -2.84
CA LEU A 28 -8.69 8.01 -3.98
C LEU A 28 -9.28 6.64 -4.32
N ASP A 29 -9.94 6.55 -5.47
CA ASP A 29 -10.68 5.35 -5.93
C ASP A 29 -9.73 4.24 -6.44
N PHE A 30 -8.78 3.82 -5.61
CA PHE A 30 -7.90 2.71 -5.96
C PHE A 30 -8.72 1.42 -6.10
N PRO A 31 -8.72 0.69 -7.22
CA PRO A 31 -9.42 -0.60 -7.30
C PRO A 31 -8.84 -1.59 -6.27
N ARG A 32 -9.67 -2.49 -5.71
CA ARG A 32 -9.17 -3.52 -4.76
C ARG A 32 -8.00 -4.35 -5.31
N ALA A 33 -7.99 -4.60 -6.62
CA ALA A 33 -6.91 -5.31 -7.30
C ALA A 33 -5.55 -4.57 -7.26
N HIS A 34 -5.58 -3.25 -7.06
CA HIS A 34 -4.40 -2.38 -6.97
C HIS A 34 -4.08 -2.00 -5.52
N ARG A 35 -4.69 -2.66 -4.55
CA ARG A 35 -4.39 -2.50 -3.12
C ARG A 35 -3.75 -3.78 -2.60
N HIS A 36 -2.79 -3.65 -1.70
CA HIS A 36 -2.22 -4.78 -0.98
C HIS A 36 -2.01 -4.39 0.47
N VAL A 37 -2.57 -5.18 1.40
CA VAL A 37 -2.44 -4.95 2.84
C VAL A 37 -1.56 -6.04 3.41
N VAL A 38 -0.48 -5.62 4.07
CA VAL A 38 0.44 -6.48 4.81
C VAL A 38 0.25 -6.24 6.30
N TYR A 39 0.27 -7.31 7.09
CA TYR A 39 0.01 -7.24 8.51
C TYR A 39 1.30 -7.24 9.31
N ARG A 40 1.26 -6.59 10.48
CA ARG A 40 2.36 -6.60 11.47
C ARG A 40 3.69 -6.01 10.96
N LEU A 41 3.62 -5.09 9.99
CA LEU A 41 4.77 -4.34 9.50
C LEU A 41 4.60 -2.86 9.86
N GLY A 42 5.66 -2.27 10.41
CA GLY A 42 5.75 -0.82 10.60
C GLY A 42 6.19 -0.12 9.31
N HIS A 43 6.07 1.22 9.28
CA HIS A 43 6.25 2.02 8.07
C HIS A 43 7.59 1.76 7.37
N LEU A 44 8.70 1.82 8.12
CA LEU A 44 10.03 1.59 7.56
C LEU A 44 10.30 0.12 7.23
N ALA A 45 9.62 -0.81 7.90
CA ALA A 45 9.77 -2.24 7.62
C ALA A 45 9.17 -2.64 6.26
N LEU A 46 8.26 -1.82 5.69
CA LEU A 46 7.75 -2.02 4.33
C LEU A 46 8.86 -1.98 3.27
N LEU A 47 9.93 -1.21 3.52
CA LEU A 47 11.04 -1.03 2.58
C LEU A 47 11.95 -2.26 2.46
N SER A 48 12.01 -3.09 3.51
CA SER A 48 12.90 -4.24 3.59
C SER A 48 12.18 -5.59 3.65
N ASP A 49 10.84 -5.59 3.70
CA ASP A 49 10.07 -6.83 3.72
C ASP A 49 10.06 -7.53 2.35
N ALA A 50 10.42 -8.82 2.36
CA ALA A 50 10.47 -9.61 1.14
C ALA A 50 9.09 -9.86 0.52
N GLY A 51 8.01 -9.88 1.31
CA GLY A 51 6.64 -9.99 0.83
C GLY A 51 6.21 -8.76 0.04
N VAL A 52 6.48 -7.57 0.58
CA VAL A 52 6.26 -6.30 -0.11
C VAL A 52 7.05 -6.26 -1.41
N ALA A 53 8.34 -6.59 -1.39
CA ALA A 53 9.17 -6.63 -2.59
C ALA A 53 8.62 -7.58 -3.67
N ARG A 54 8.18 -8.80 -3.30
CA ARG A 54 7.54 -9.74 -4.24
C ARG A 54 6.27 -9.16 -4.86
N GLN A 55 5.46 -8.47 -4.06
CA GLN A 55 4.24 -7.83 -4.56
C GLN A 55 4.56 -6.69 -5.54
N LEU A 56 5.58 -5.87 -5.24
CA LEU A 56 6.04 -4.82 -6.14
C LEU A 56 6.55 -5.39 -7.47
N VAL A 57 7.30 -6.49 -7.43
CA VAL A 57 7.73 -7.20 -8.66
C VAL A 57 6.52 -7.74 -9.42
N LYS A 58 5.49 -8.27 -8.75
CA LYS A 58 4.26 -8.71 -9.44
C LYS A 58 3.53 -7.55 -10.13
N TRP A 59 3.52 -6.36 -9.53
CA TRP A 59 2.84 -5.20 -10.10
C TRP A 59 3.65 -4.48 -11.18
N LEU A 60 4.96 -4.33 -10.96
CA LEU A 60 5.84 -3.45 -11.76
C LEU A 60 6.86 -4.22 -12.60
N GLY A 61 7.07 -5.50 -12.28
CA GLY A 61 7.95 -6.38 -13.01
C GLY A 61 7.32 -6.78 -14.34
N GLN A 62 7.40 -5.88 -15.32
CA GLN A 62 7.32 -6.31 -16.71
C GLN A 62 8.61 -7.06 -17.09
N PRO A 63 8.53 -8.08 -17.95
CA PRO A 63 9.72 -8.65 -18.57
C PRO A 63 10.50 -7.54 -19.26
N LEU A 64 11.84 -7.56 -19.14
CA LEU A 64 12.72 -6.57 -19.76
C LEU A 64 12.49 -6.46 -21.29
N ALA A 65 11.90 -7.48 -21.92
CA ALA A 65 11.55 -7.54 -23.33
C ALA A 65 10.46 -6.53 -23.77
N ASP A 66 9.54 -6.14 -22.88
CA ASP A 66 8.43 -5.23 -23.22
C ASP A 66 8.83 -3.75 -23.11
N ARG A 67 10.00 -3.43 -22.53
CA ARG A 67 10.44 -2.05 -22.28
C ARG A 67 11.30 -1.46 -23.42
N ALA A 68 11.65 -2.26 -24.41
CA ALA A 68 12.51 -1.87 -25.54
C ALA A 68 11.78 -1.79 -26.89
N ALA A 69 10.45 -1.96 -26.89
CA ALA A 69 9.59 -1.81 -28.08
C ALA A 69 8.91 -0.44 -28.11
#